data_AF-A0A970ILV8-F1
#
_entry.id   AF-A0A970ILV8-F1
#
_cell.length_a   1.000
_cell.length_b   1.000
_cell.length_c   1.000
_cell.angle_alpha   90.00
_cell.angle_beta   90.00
_cell.angle_gamma   90.00
#
_symmetry.space_group_name_H-M   'P 1'
#
loop_
_entity.id
_entity.type
_entity.pdbx_description
1 polymer ?
#
loop_
_entity_poly.entity_id
_entity_poly.type
_entity_poly.pdbx_seq_one_letter_code
_entity_poly.pdbx_strand_id
1 'polypeptide(L)'
;MVMVMKLIGGMAASAIIMKSPLWGLFTLIIAIPFLPNEAMLILTALVVFSFIIKTFIAGDFSLIPDPLIMPLLAFALVQIISTFTSVSPFLSAQNLIVSLVSMALYFVIINTIKTKEELDKAIKIFIITAFIMSCYGIMQYYTLGTTSKAWVDAELNPDLKARVFGTFGNPNGFAEYLEHKLPASIALAFVYKKWLNKDIGQGLTIVMYV
;
A
#
# COMPACT_ATOMS: atom_id res chain seq x y z
N MET A 1 -7.11 -1.09 27.39
CA MET A 1 -7.02 0.23 26.73
C MET A 1 -6.63 0.13 25.25
N VAL A 2 -5.50 -0.49 24.89
CA VAL A 2 -5.04 -0.63 23.48
C VAL A 2 -6.04 -1.37 22.56
N MET A 3 -6.65 -2.46 23.03
CA MET A 3 -7.64 -3.21 22.24
C MET A 3 -8.89 -2.38 21.90
N VAL A 4 -9.37 -1.59 22.86
CA VAL A 4 -10.54 -0.70 22.67
C VAL A 4 -10.22 0.38 21.64
N MET A 5 -9.03 0.97 21.69
CA MET A 5 -8.60 1.96 20.69
C MET A 5 -8.50 1.37 19.28
N LYS A 6 -7.99 0.13 19.15
CA LYS A 6 -7.97 -0.59 17.86
C LYS A 6 -9.38 -0.85 17.32
N LEU A 7 -10.32 -1.24 18.17
CA LEU A 7 -11.71 -1.49 17.79
C LEU A 7 -12.40 -0.19 17.34
N ILE A 8 -12.27 0.89 18.11
CA ILE A 8 -12.86 2.19 17.75
C ILE A 8 -12.26 2.70 16.42
N GLY A 9 -10.93 2.61 16.26
CA GLY A 9 -10.27 2.98 15.01
C GLY A 9 -10.75 2.16 13.82
N GLY A 10 -10.89 0.84 13.99
CA GLY A 10 -11.42 -0.06 12.97
C GLY A 10 -12.88 0.25 12.59
N MET A 11 -13.74 0.52 13.58
CA MET A 11 -15.14 0.91 13.33
C MET A 11 -15.24 2.25 12.59
N ALA A 12 -14.43 3.24 12.99
CA ALA A 12 -14.39 4.54 12.33
C ALA A 12 -13.91 4.42 10.88
N ALA A 13 -12.83 3.67 10.63
CA ALA A 13 -12.32 3.42 9.28
C ALA A 13 -13.37 2.72 8.42
N SER A 14 -14.04 1.68 8.95
CA SER A 14 -15.11 0.98 8.24
C SER A 14 -16.28 1.91 7.89
N ALA A 15 -16.70 2.77 8.81
CA ALA A 15 -17.77 3.73 8.56
C ALA A 15 -17.41 4.74 7.45
N ILE A 16 -16.16 5.24 7.46
CA ILE A 16 -15.64 6.14 6.43
C ILE A 16 -15.61 5.46 5.06
N ILE A 17 -15.08 4.24 5.00
CA ILE A 17 -15.00 3.42 3.78
C ILE A 17 -16.39 3.21 3.20
N MET A 18 -17.33 2.72 4.01
CA MET A 18 -18.69 2.43 3.56
C MET A 18 -19.44 3.67 3.05
N LYS A 19 -19.11 4.86 3.57
CA LYS A 19 -19.69 6.13 3.10
C LYS A 19 -19.19 6.49 1.70
N SER A 20 -17.91 6.29 1.42
CA SER A 20 -17.27 6.69 0.16
C SER A 20 -16.05 5.83 -0.17
N PRO A 21 -16.06 5.10 -1.30
CA PRO A 21 -14.91 4.33 -1.76
C PRO A 21 -13.63 5.17 -1.91
N LEU A 22 -13.75 6.45 -2.29
CA LEU A 22 -12.61 7.38 -2.43
C LEU A 22 -11.88 7.60 -1.10
N TRP A 23 -12.64 7.87 -0.03
CA TRP A 23 -12.06 7.99 1.31
C TRP A 23 -11.51 6.65 1.80
N GLY A 24 -12.07 5.53 1.33
CA GLY A 24 -11.51 4.21 1.56
C GLY A 24 -10.14 4.03 0.92
N LEU A 25 -9.93 4.48 -0.32
CA LEU A 25 -8.61 4.46 -0.97
C LEU A 25 -7.58 5.30 -0.21
N PHE A 26 -7.94 6.49 0.26
CA PHE A 26 -7.05 7.31 1.08
C PHE A 26 -6.70 6.63 2.41
N THR A 27 -7.69 5.99 3.03
CA THR A 27 -7.49 5.22 4.26
C THR A 27 -6.54 4.06 4.04
N LEU A 28 -6.67 3.32 2.92
CA LEU A 28 -5.76 2.24 2.57
C LEU A 28 -4.32 2.72 2.45
N ILE A 29 -4.08 3.81 1.72
CA ILE A 29 -2.72 4.35 1.53
C ILE A 29 -2.04 4.65 2.87
N ILE A 30 -2.79 5.27 3.80
CA ILE A 30 -2.29 5.60 5.14
C ILE A 30 -2.07 4.33 5.96
N ALA A 31 -2.94 3.33 5.83
CA ALA A 31 -2.92 2.13 6.67
C ALA A 31 -1.80 1.14 6.34
N ILE A 32 -1.29 1.12 5.10
CA ILE A 32 -0.28 0.15 4.62
C ILE A 32 0.87 -0.08 5.62
N PRO A 33 1.60 0.93 6.11
CA PRO A 33 2.72 0.68 7.00
C PRO A 33 2.27 0.25 8.41
N PHE A 34 1.05 0.56 8.83
CA PHE A 34 0.66 0.40 10.24
C PHE A 34 -0.11 -0.89 10.53
N LEU A 35 -0.60 -1.57 9.49
CA LEU A 35 -1.41 -2.77 9.63
C LEU A 35 -0.66 -4.02 9.16
N PRO A 36 -0.86 -5.17 9.83
CA PRO A 36 -0.37 -6.44 9.33
C PRO A 36 -1.09 -6.84 8.03
N ASN A 37 -0.49 -7.76 7.27
CA ASN A 37 -0.95 -8.17 5.94
C ASN A 37 -2.41 -8.64 5.93
N GLU A 38 -2.84 -9.39 6.94
CA GLU A 38 -4.21 -9.91 7.05
C GLU A 38 -5.21 -8.78 7.27
N ALA A 39 -4.88 -7.81 8.12
CA ALA A 39 -5.73 -6.64 8.36
C ALA A 39 -5.78 -5.74 7.13
N MET A 40 -4.68 -5.58 6.40
CA MET A 40 -4.66 -4.86 5.12
C MET A 40 -5.52 -5.53 4.06
N LEU A 41 -5.51 -6.87 3.97
CA LEU A 41 -6.38 -7.61 3.06
C LEU A 41 -7.85 -7.40 3.40
N ILE A 42 -8.23 -7.48 4.68
CA ILE A 42 -9.61 -7.23 5.13
C ILE A 42 -10.04 -5.81 4.80
N LEU A 43 -9.19 -4.82 5.06
CA LEU A 43 -9.49 -3.42 4.77
C LEU A 43 -9.65 -3.19 3.26
N THR A 44 -8.82 -3.82 2.45
CA THR A 44 -8.89 -3.74 0.99
C THR A 44 -10.17 -4.38 0.47
N ALA A 45 -10.51 -5.57 0.97
CA ALA A 45 -11.77 -6.24 0.65
C ALA A 45 -12.98 -5.39 1.05
N LEU A 46 -12.92 -4.66 2.17
CA LEU A 46 -13.99 -3.75 2.60
C LEU A 46 -14.14 -2.56 1.65
N VAL A 47 -13.04 -2.00 1.14
CA VAL A 47 -13.08 -0.92 0.13
C VAL A 47 -13.68 -1.43 -1.18
N VAL A 48 -13.26 -2.61 -1.65
CA VAL A 48 -13.84 -3.27 -2.83
C VAL A 48 -15.34 -3.52 -2.63
N PHE A 49 -15.73 -4.05 -1.47
CA PHE A 49 -17.13 -4.29 -1.13
C PHE A 49 -17.94 -2.99 -1.11
N SER A 50 -17.43 -1.94 -0.49
CA SER A 50 -18.08 -0.62 -0.47
C SER A 50 -18.30 -0.08 -1.88
N PHE A 51 -17.28 -0.18 -2.74
CA PHE A 51 -17.38 0.21 -4.14
C PHE A 51 -18.49 -0.57 -4.85
N ILE A 52 -18.47 -1.90 -4.75
CA ILE A 52 -19.48 -2.77 -5.37
C ILE A 52 -20.90 -2.36 -4.94
N ILE A 53 -21.16 -2.21 -3.64
CA ILE A 53 -22.48 -1.80 -3.13
C ILE A 53 -22.91 -0.44 -3.69
N LYS A 54 -21.99 0.53 -3.74
CA LYS A 54 -22.30 1.87 -4.27
C LYS A 54 -22.62 1.84 -5.76
N THR A 55 -21.87 1.06 -6.54
CA THR A 55 -22.10 0.84 -7.96
C THR A 55 -23.47 0.20 -8.20
N PHE A 56 -23.81 -0.85 -7.43
CA PHE A 56 -25.13 -1.49 -7.49
C PHE A 56 -26.29 -0.54 -7.16
N ILE A 57 -26.16 0.27 -6.11
CA ILE A 57 -27.19 1.25 -5.71
C ILE A 57 -27.36 2.35 -6.76
N ALA A 58 -26.26 2.80 -7.37
CA ALA A 58 -26.30 3.82 -8.42
C ALA A 58 -26.83 3.28 -9.76
N GLY A 59 -26.81 1.96 -9.96
CA GLY A 59 -27.18 1.33 -11.24
C GLY A 59 -26.20 1.61 -12.37
N ASP A 60 -25.02 2.15 -12.07
CA ASP A 60 -24.00 2.52 -13.04
C ASP A 60 -22.93 1.43 -13.12
N PHE A 61 -23.08 0.52 -14.07
CA PHE A 61 -22.12 -0.57 -14.32
C PHE A 61 -21.13 -0.23 -15.43
N SER A 62 -20.96 1.05 -15.77
CA SER A 62 -20.01 1.45 -16.80
C SER A 62 -18.57 1.23 -16.30
N LEU A 63 -17.98 0.10 -16.67
CA LEU A 63 -16.54 -0.11 -16.50
C LEU A 63 -15.81 0.66 -17.60
N ILE A 64 -14.81 1.45 -17.20
CA ILE A 64 -13.94 2.12 -18.17
C ILE A 64 -13.22 1.04 -18.98
N PRO A 65 -13.35 1.04 -20.33
CA PRO A 65 -12.60 0.13 -21.17
C PRO A 65 -11.11 0.46 -21.03
N ASP A 66 -10.35 -0.48 -20.47
CA ASP A 66 -8.94 -0.28 -20.15
C ASP A 66 -8.10 -1.44 -20.75
N PRO A 67 -6.99 -1.14 -21.45
CA PRO A 67 -6.16 -2.17 -22.08
C PRO A 67 -5.58 -3.20 -21.11
N LEU A 68 -5.48 -2.87 -19.81
CA LEU A 68 -4.95 -3.77 -18.78
C LEU A 68 -5.96 -4.83 -18.35
N ILE A 69 -7.25 -4.70 -18.73
CA ILE A 69 -8.28 -5.69 -18.36
C ILE A 69 -7.92 -7.08 -18.89
N MET A 70 -7.54 -7.20 -20.17
CA MET A 70 -7.22 -8.50 -20.76
C MET A 70 -5.99 -9.17 -20.12
N PRO A 71 -4.85 -8.48 -19.94
CA PRO A 71 -3.73 -9.01 -19.17
C PRO A 71 -4.09 -9.42 -17.75
N LEU A 72 -4.91 -8.62 -17.03
CA LEU A 72 -5.34 -8.94 -15.67
C LEU A 72 -6.21 -10.20 -15.63
N LEU A 73 -7.14 -10.36 -16.58
CA LEU A 73 -7.96 -11.57 -16.69
C LEU A 73 -7.12 -12.81 -17.05
N ALA A 74 -6.17 -12.67 -17.97
CA ALA A 74 -5.24 -13.75 -18.30
C ALA A 74 -4.39 -14.15 -17.10
N PHE A 75 -3.88 -13.17 -16.34
CA PHE A 75 -3.12 -13.42 -15.12
C PHE A 75 -3.97 -14.09 -14.04
N ALA A 76 -5.21 -13.64 -13.84
CA ALA A 76 -6.16 -14.29 -12.93
C ALA A 76 -6.44 -15.74 -13.34
N LEU A 77 -6.63 -16.02 -14.64
CA LEU A 77 -6.85 -17.37 -15.15
C LEU A 77 -5.64 -18.28 -14.88
N VAL A 78 -4.43 -17.80 -15.15
CA VAL A 78 -3.19 -18.53 -14.84
C VAL A 78 -3.11 -18.86 -13.35
N GLN A 79 -3.37 -17.87 -12.48
CA GLN A 79 -3.33 -18.05 -11.03
C GLN A 79 -4.36 -19.09 -10.57
N ILE A 80 -5.59 -19.06 -11.11
CA ILE A 80 -6.64 -20.04 -10.80
C ILE A 80 -6.18 -21.46 -11.20
N ILE A 81 -5.69 -21.64 -12.43
CA ILE A 81 -5.20 -22.94 -12.90
C ILE A 81 -4.04 -23.41 -12.00
N SER A 82 -3.06 -22.54 -11.75
CA SER A 82 -1.91 -22.82 -10.88
C SER A 82 -2.32 -23.22 -9.47
N THR A 83 -3.36 -22.61 -8.89
CA THR A 83 -3.88 -23.00 -7.58
C THR A 83 -4.32 -24.47 -7.58
N PHE A 84 -5.10 -24.90 -8.58
CA PHE A 84 -5.59 -26.27 -8.67
C PHE A 84 -4.50 -27.28 -9.01
N THR A 85 -3.46 -26.88 -9.76
CA THR A 85 -2.34 -27.77 -10.11
C THR A 85 -1.19 -27.75 -9.09
N SER A 86 -1.27 -26.93 -8.04
CA SER A 86 -0.17 -26.77 -7.09
C SER A 86 -0.02 -27.94 -6.13
N VAL A 87 1.20 -28.12 -5.61
CA VAL A 87 1.52 -29.11 -4.57
C VAL A 87 0.79 -28.84 -3.24
N SER A 88 0.36 -27.59 -3.01
CA SER A 88 -0.44 -27.19 -1.85
C SER A 88 -1.58 -26.26 -2.28
N PRO A 89 -2.70 -26.82 -2.76
CA PRO A 89 -3.83 -26.02 -3.26
C PRO A 89 -4.41 -25.06 -2.23
N PHE A 90 -4.37 -25.42 -0.94
CA PHE A 90 -4.89 -24.57 0.13
C PHE A 90 -4.06 -23.30 0.33
N LEU A 91 -2.73 -23.41 0.41
CA LEU A 91 -1.85 -22.24 0.52
C LEU A 91 -1.90 -21.40 -0.76
N SER A 92 -1.94 -22.06 -1.92
CA SER A 92 -2.11 -21.37 -3.20
C SER A 92 -3.44 -20.62 -3.29
N ALA A 93 -4.52 -21.15 -2.72
CA ALA A 93 -5.82 -20.48 -2.69
C ALA A 93 -5.80 -19.21 -1.81
N GLN A 94 -5.05 -19.21 -0.70
CA GLN A 94 -4.85 -17.99 0.10
C GLN A 94 -4.15 -16.89 -0.71
N ASN A 95 -3.09 -17.24 -1.46
CA ASN A 95 -2.40 -16.31 -2.35
C ASN A 95 -3.28 -15.83 -3.52
N LEU A 96 -4.14 -16.71 -4.03
CA LEU A 96 -5.12 -16.36 -5.06
C LEU A 96 -6.10 -15.30 -4.53
N ILE A 97 -6.61 -15.43 -3.31
CA ILE A 97 -7.51 -14.43 -2.71
C ILE A 97 -6.82 -13.07 -2.60
N VAL A 98 -5.59 -13.03 -2.10
CA VAL A 98 -4.80 -11.78 -2.01
C VAL A 98 -4.68 -11.14 -3.39
N SER A 99 -4.35 -11.95 -4.40
CA SER A 99 -4.18 -11.48 -5.78
C SER A 99 -5.47 -10.95 -6.37
N LEU A 100 -6.59 -11.68 -6.23
CA LEU A 100 -7.89 -11.28 -6.77
C LEU A 100 -8.44 -10.02 -6.09
N VAL A 101 -8.28 -9.89 -4.77
CA VAL A 101 -8.67 -8.67 -4.05
C VAL A 101 -7.81 -7.47 -4.50
N SER A 102 -6.51 -7.68 -4.71
CA SER A 102 -5.60 -6.64 -5.22
C SER A 102 -5.94 -6.25 -6.66
N MET A 103 -6.32 -7.20 -7.52
CA MET A 103 -6.82 -6.92 -8.86
C MET A 103 -8.17 -6.18 -8.82
N ALA A 104 -9.07 -6.54 -7.92
CA ALA A 104 -10.33 -5.82 -7.74
C ALA A 104 -10.08 -4.36 -7.30
N LEU A 105 -9.08 -4.11 -6.45
CA LEU A 105 -8.68 -2.76 -6.04
C LEU A 105 -8.26 -1.89 -7.24
N TYR A 106 -7.60 -2.45 -8.26
CA TYR A 106 -7.30 -1.72 -9.49
C TYR A 106 -8.57 -1.12 -10.13
N PHE A 107 -9.63 -1.93 -10.26
CA PHE A 107 -10.91 -1.46 -10.79
C PHE A 107 -11.55 -0.39 -9.91
N VAL A 108 -11.44 -0.52 -8.58
CA VAL A 108 -11.91 0.52 -7.66
C VAL A 108 -11.16 1.83 -7.92
N ILE A 109 -9.83 1.81 -8.07
CA ILE A 109 -9.01 3.00 -8.28
C ILE A 109 -9.43 3.74 -9.55
N ILE A 110 -9.44 3.07 -10.70
CA ILE A 110 -9.75 3.71 -12.00
C ILE A 110 -11.21 4.19 -12.08
N ASN A 111 -12.13 3.54 -11.34
CA ASN A 111 -13.53 3.92 -11.32
C ASN A 111 -13.91 4.89 -10.20
N THR A 112 -13.02 5.17 -9.25
CA THR A 112 -13.30 6.07 -8.12
C THR A 112 -12.58 7.40 -8.25
N ILE A 113 -11.33 7.41 -8.71
CA ILE A 113 -10.56 8.65 -8.91
C ILE A 113 -10.93 9.21 -10.29
N LYS A 114 -11.78 10.25 -10.32
CA LYS A 114 -12.32 10.83 -11.57
C LYS A 114 -11.70 12.17 -11.92
N THR A 115 -11.10 12.85 -10.95
CA THR A 115 -10.56 14.20 -11.13
C THR A 115 -9.05 14.26 -10.85
N LYS A 116 -8.38 15.23 -11.49
CA LYS A 116 -6.97 15.53 -11.21
C LYS A 116 -6.74 15.89 -9.74
N GLU A 117 -7.70 16.55 -9.10
CA GLU A 117 -7.60 16.94 -7.69
C GLU A 117 -7.60 15.71 -6.76
N GLU A 118 -8.46 14.72 -7.03
CA GLU A 118 -8.49 13.47 -6.27
C GLU A 118 -7.20 12.68 -6.45
N LEU A 119 -6.68 12.61 -7.68
CA LEU A 119 -5.40 11.96 -7.96
C LEU A 119 -4.24 12.67 -7.25
N ASP A 120 -4.20 14.00 -7.30
CA ASP A 120 -3.18 14.81 -6.61
C ASP A 120 -3.24 14.61 -5.08
N LYS A 121 -4.45 14.52 -4.50
CA LYS A 121 -4.64 14.17 -3.08
C LYS A 121 -4.10 12.77 -2.78
N ALA A 122 -4.43 11.76 -3.60
CA ALA A 122 -3.95 10.40 -3.41
C ALA A 122 -2.41 10.34 -3.41
N ILE A 123 -1.78 10.97 -4.40
CA ILE A 123 -0.33 11.02 -4.55
C ILE A 123 0.33 11.76 -3.37
N LYS A 124 -0.25 12.89 -2.92
CA LYS A 124 0.24 13.62 -1.74
C LYS A 124 0.20 12.75 -0.49
N ILE A 125 -0.92 12.08 -0.22
CA ILE A 125 -1.06 11.17 0.93
C ILE A 125 -0.03 10.03 0.83
N PHE A 126 0.15 9.48 -0.37
CA PHE A 126 1.11 8.40 -0.65
C PHE A 126 2.54 8.79 -0.27
N ILE A 127 2.98 10.00 -0.64
CA ILE A 127 4.33 10.48 -0.33
C ILE A 127 4.48 10.99 1.09
N ILE A 128 3.48 11.70 1.64
CA ILE A 128 3.52 12.15 3.03
C ILE A 128 3.65 10.95 3.98
N THR A 129 2.89 9.89 3.73
CA THR A 129 2.99 8.65 4.53
C THR A 129 4.37 8.03 4.38
N ALA A 130 4.92 7.99 3.16
CA ALA A 130 6.27 7.47 2.90
C ALA A 130 7.32 8.26 3.68
N PHE A 131 7.25 9.59 3.64
CA PHE A 131 8.18 10.47 4.32
C PHE A 131 8.14 10.30 5.84
N ILE A 132 6.94 10.21 6.43
CA ILE A 132 6.79 9.92 7.86
C ILE A 132 7.48 8.60 8.20
N MET A 133 7.27 7.58 7.37
CA MET A 133 7.87 6.26 7.56
C MET A 133 9.39 6.26 7.37
N SER A 134 9.92 7.07 6.45
CA SER A 134 11.36 7.26 6.27
C SER A 134 12.00 7.98 7.47
N CYS A 135 11.39 9.05 7.98
CA CYS A 135 11.81 9.70 9.22
C CYS A 135 11.83 8.71 10.39
N TYR A 136 10.80 7.85 10.49
CA TYR A 136 10.76 6.78 11.48
C TYR A 136 11.87 5.74 11.27
N GLY A 137 12.16 5.37 10.02
CA GLY A 137 13.25 4.47 9.67
C GLY A 137 14.64 5.02 10.04
N ILE A 138 14.87 6.31 9.76
CA ILE A 138 16.11 7.02 10.17
C ILE A 138 16.23 7.04 11.69
N MET A 139 15.15 7.35 12.41
CA MET A 139 15.15 7.28 13.88
C MET A 139 15.47 5.85 14.35
N GLN A 140 14.83 4.85 13.75
CA GLN A 140 15.06 3.45 14.07
C GLN A 140 16.52 3.04 13.82
N TYR A 141 17.17 3.52 12.76
CA TYR A 141 18.59 3.25 12.49
C TYR A 141 19.48 3.58 13.70
N TYR A 142 19.24 4.71 14.37
CA TYR A 142 20.03 5.13 15.54
C TYR A 142 19.61 4.44 16.84
N THR A 143 18.35 4.00 16.97
CA THR A 143 17.82 3.46 18.24
C THR A 143 17.73 1.92 18.29
N LEU A 144 17.75 1.23 17.15
CA LEU A 144 17.48 -0.21 17.07
C LEU A 144 18.59 -1.09 17.65
N GLY A 145 19.83 -0.59 17.69
CA GLY A 145 20.98 -1.36 18.15
C GLY A 145 21.39 -2.42 17.13
N THR A 146 21.05 -3.68 17.37
CA THR A 146 21.35 -4.81 16.47
C THR A 146 20.09 -5.50 16.00
N THR A 147 19.94 -5.68 14.69
CA THR A 147 18.81 -6.43 14.12
C THR A 147 18.98 -7.93 14.35
N SER A 148 17.87 -8.67 14.41
CA SER A 148 17.88 -10.14 14.51
C SER A 148 18.87 -10.79 13.55
N LYS A 149 19.59 -11.82 14.03
CA LYS A 149 20.50 -12.65 13.21
C LYS A 149 19.80 -13.31 12.01
N ALA A 150 18.47 -13.40 12.03
CA ALA A 150 17.70 -13.86 10.87
C ALA A 150 17.81 -12.92 9.65
N TRP A 151 18.17 -11.66 9.85
CA TRP A 151 18.24 -10.65 8.80
C TRP A 151 19.65 -10.15 8.51
N VAL A 152 20.61 -10.45 9.39
CA VAL A 152 22.00 -10.04 9.28
C VAL A 152 22.87 -11.27 9.44
N ASP A 153 23.59 -11.61 8.38
CA ASP A 153 24.71 -12.54 8.45
C ASP A 153 25.96 -11.76 8.87
N ALA A 154 26.32 -11.88 10.15
CA ALA A 154 27.46 -11.18 10.73
C ALA A 154 28.82 -11.78 10.30
N GLU A 155 28.83 -13.00 9.74
CA GLU A 155 30.05 -13.61 9.21
C GLU A 155 30.37 -13.05 7.82
N LEU A 156 29.35 -12.89 6.98
CA LEU A 156 29.50 -12.32 5.64
C LEU A 156 29.49 -10.79 5.63
N ASN A 157 28.82 -10.13 6.57
CA ASN A 157 28.66 -8.68 6.63
C ASN A 157 28.93 -8.15 8.05
N PRO A 158 30.18 -8.20 8.53
CA PRO A 158 30.51 -7.85 9.91
C PRO A 158 30.20 -6.38 10.26
N ASP A 159 30.19 -5.49 9.26
CA ASP A 159 29.88 -4.07 9.43
C ASP A 159 28.37 -3.77 9.43
N LEU A 160 27.53 -4.69 8.95
CA LEU A 160 26.09 -4.50 8.86
C LEU A 160 25.41 -4.80 10.21
N LYS A 161 25.48 -3.85 11.14
CA LYS A 161 24.96 -4.08 12.51
C LYS A 161 23.44 -4.04 12.62
N ALA A 162 22.77 -3.26 11.76
CA ALA A 162 21.32 -3.07 11.81
C ALA A 162 20.72 -2.97 10.41
N ARG A 163 19.55 -3.59 10.25
CA ARG A 163 18.63 -3.44 9.12
C ARG A 163 17.31 -2.89 9.65
N VAL A 164 16.97 -1.69 9.18
CA VAL A 164 15.74 -0.96 9.52
C VAL A 164 14.56 -1.70 8.88
N PHE A 165 13.49 -1.90 9.64
CA PHE A 165 12.26 -2.57 9.18
C PHE A 165 11.00 -1.73 9.38
N GLY A 166 11.14 -0.49 9.87
CA GLY A 166 10.03 0.38 10.20
C GLY A 166 9.04 -0.34 11.10
N THR A 167 7.79 -0.39 10.65
CA THR A 167 6.65 -1.07 11.29
C THR A 167 6.34 -2.44 10.67
N PHE A 168 7.07 -2.85 9.62
CA PHE A 168 6.79 -4.06 8.84
C PHE A 168 7.32 -5.34 9.49
N GLY A 169 8.19 -5.23 10.50
CA GLY A 169 8.86 -6.38 11.14
C GLY A 169 9.85 -7.13 10.24
N ASN A 170 9.90 -6.79 8.95
CA ASN A 170 10.80 -7.34 7.94
C ASN A 170 11.47 -6.19 7.17
N PRO A 171 12.82 -6.12 7.14
CA PRO A 171 13.53 -5.05 6.44
C PRO A 171 13.26 -5.02 4.94
N ASN A 172 13.00 -6.17 4.31
CA ASN A 172 12.68 -6.23 2.89
C ASN A 172 11.30 -5.62 2.60
N GLY A 173 10.30 -5.87 3.45
CA GLY A 173 8.97 -5.29 3.29
C GLY A 173 8.97 -3.77 3.44
N PHE A 174 9.82 -3.25 4.34
CA PHE A 174 9.99 -1.81 4.49
C PHE A 174 10.71 -1.18 3.29
N ALA A 175 11.76 -1.82 2.78
CA ALA A 175 12.45 -1.38 1.57
C ALA A 175 11.50 -1.37 0.36
N GLU A 176 10.77 -2.47 0.12
CA GLU A 176 9.77 -2.57 -0.94
C GLU A 176 8.72 -1.45 -0.83
N TYR A 177 8.27 -1.14 0.38
CA TYR A 177 7.32 -0.06 0.63
C TYR A 177 7.86 1.31 0.20
N LEU A 178 9.13 1.62 0.43
CA LEU A 178 9.76 2.88 0.04
C LEU A 178 10.11 2.92 -1.46
N GLU A 179 10.66 1.83 -1.99
CA GLU A 179 11.04 1.70 -3.40
C GLU A 179 9.87 1.94 -4.34
N HIS A 180 8.67 1.43 -4.03
CA HIS A 180 7.47 1.70 -4.82
C HIS A 180 7.03 3.16 -4.83
N LYS A 181 7.40 3.94 -3.81
CA LYS A 181 6.99 5.36 -3.65
C LYS A 181 8.04 6.31 -4.20
N LEU A 182 9.27 5.85 -4.33
CA LEU A 182 10.40 6.66 -4.76
C LEU A 182 10.20 7.27 -6.16
N PRO A 183 9.76 6.54 -7.20
CA PRO A 183 9.52 7.14 -8.51
C PRO A 183 8.48 8.25 -8.49
N ALA A 184 7.38 8.07 -7.73
CA ALA A 184 6.34 9.08 -7.59
C ALA A 184 6.84 10.33 -6.83
N SER A 185 7.66 10.12 -5.80
CA SER A 185 8.33 11.20 -5.04
C SER A 185 9.26 12.01 -5.94
N ILE A 186 10.13 11.33 -6.69
CA ILE A 186 11.05 11.93 -7.67
C ILE A 186 10.25 12.75 -8.69
N ALA A 187 9.20 12.16 -9.28
CA ALA A 187 8.38 12.86 -10.27
C ALA A 187 7.79 14.15 -9.70
N LEU A 188 7.29 14.15 -8.47
CA LEU A 188 6.77 15.38 -7.84
C LEU A 188 7.84 16.43 -7.59
N ALA A 189 9.05 16.03 -7.20
CA ALA A 189 10.17 16.96 -7.04
C ALA A 189 10.48 17.72 -8.34
N PHE A 190 10.26 17.11 -9.51
CA PHE A 190 10.46 17.74 -10.81
C PHE A 190 9.23 18.46 -11.38
N VAL A 191 8.02 18.06 -10.99
CA VAL A 191 6.76 18.63 -11.52
C VAL A 191 6.38 19.95 -10.85
N TYR A 192 6.73 20.16 -9.58
CA TYR A 192 6.40 21.41 -8.90
C TYR A 192 7.28 22.59 -9.37
N LYS A 193 6.64 23.54 -10.08
CA LYS A 193 7.32 24.72 -10.66
C LYS A 193 7.67 25.83 -9.66
N LYS A 194 7.02 25.87 -8.49
CA LYS A 194 7.32 26.87 -7.45
C LYS A 194 8.51 26.38 -6.63
N TRP A 195 9.53 27.23 -6.48
CA TRP A 195 10.79 26.93 -5.77
C TRP A 195 10.57 26.31 -4.39
N LEU A 196 9.69 26.90 -3.55
CA LEU A 196 9.38 26.35 -2.23
C LEU A 196 8.82 24.91 -2.28
N ASN A 197 7.97 24.61 -3.27
CA ASN A 197 7.40 23.27 -3.42
C ASN A 197 8.40 22.28 -4.03
N LYS A 198 9.36 22.79 -4.79
CA LYS A 198 10.47 22.02 -5.37
C LYS A 198 11.45 21.58 -4.28
N ASP A 199 11.85 22.50 -3.40
CA ASP A 199 12.78 22.19 -2.30
C ASP A 199 12.14 21.20 -1.30
N ILE A 200 10.85 21.38 -1.00
CA ILE A 200 10.08 20.40 -0.21
C ILE A 200 10.05 19.05 -0.93
N GLY A 201 9.73 19.01 -2.22
CA GLY A 201 9.71 17.77 -3.01
C GLY A 201 11.06 17.04 -2.99
N GLN A 202 12.16 17.77 -3.18
CA GLN A 202 13.51 17.21 -3.13
C GLN A 202 13.87 16.69 -1.74
N GLY A 203 13.54 17.44 -0.67
CA GLY A 203 13.75 16.99 0.70
C GLY A 203 12.99 15.70 1.02
N LEU A 204 11.74 15.59 0.56
CA LEU A 204 10.94 14.37 0.70
C LEU A 204 11.62 13.18 -0.02
N THR A 205 12.07 13.38 -1.25
CA THR A 205 12.76 12.35 -2.03
C THR A 205 14.07 11.91 -1.38
N ILE A 206 14.89 12.85 -0.92
CA ILE A 206 16.18 12.55 -0.28
C ILE A 206 15.95 11.73 0.99
N VAL A 207 15.01 12.15 1.84
CA VAL A 207 14.70 11.42 3.08
C VAL A 207 14.17 10.02 2.78
N MET A 208 13.47 9.81 1.66
CA MET A 208 13.02 8.48 1.25
C MET A 208 14.12 7.59 0.65
N TYR A 209 15.19 8.19 0.16
CA TYR A 209 16.31 7.47 -0.45
C TYR A 209 17.35 6.98 0.56
N VAL A 210 17.49 7.70 1.69
CA VAL A 210 18.41 7.42 2.80
C VAL A 210 17.81 6.41 3.77
#